data_AF-A0A940R3B7-F1
#
_entry.id   AF-A0A940R3B7-F1
#
_cell.length_a   1.000
_cell.length_b   1.000
_cell.length_c   1.000
_cell.angle_alpha   90.00
_cell.angle_beta   90.00
_cell.angle_gamma   90.00
#
_symmetry.space_group_name_H-M   'P 1'
#
loop_
_entity.id
_entity.type
_entity.pdbx_description
1 polymer ?
#
loop_
_entity_poly.entity_id
_entity_poly.type
_entity_poly.pdbx_seq_one_letter_code
_entity_poly.pdbx_strand_id
1 'polypeptide(L)'
;MTLIAQTIHQNVPCLIGDILFTSEVDYSDIHIPTSLGNVQPFINTLTAKPVEYWQKLYILKDNLCVSVAGNFSEIREFIKEMRIQCSYYDKITPENLSSMLNNYNKTNLSESALLVTLVVDGDNSQSFYTLNLQFPEGEIVWKKSSSDIFEEIISCGTGA
;
A
#
# COMPACT_ATOMS: atom_id res chain seq x y z
N MET A 1 -9.83 -8.19 2.28
CA MET A 1 -9.93 -7.05 1.35
C MET A 1 -9.23 -5.83 1.92
N THR A 2 -8.27 -5.28 1.17
CA THR A 2 -7.49 -4.10 1.54
C THR A 2 -7.38 -3.16 0.35
N LEU A 3 -7.51 -1.85 0.56
CA LEU A 3 -7.47 -0.83 -0.48
C LEU A 3 -6.27 0.10 -0.29
N ILE A 4 -5.50 0.26 -1.36
CA ILE A 4 -4.49 1.32 -1.48
C ILE A 4 -4.75 2.13 -2.73
N ALA A 5 -4.44 3.41 -2.65
CA ALA A 5 -4.52 4.33 -3.77
C ALA A 5 -3.38 5.35 -3.72
N GLN A 6 -3.02 5.83 -4.88
CA GLN A 6 -2.10 6.93 -5.09
C GLN A 6 -2.73 7.94 -6.03
N THR A 7 -2.46 9.21 -5.77
CA THR A 7 -2.71 10.29 -6.72
C THR A 7 -1.68 11.39 -6.61
N ILE A 8 -1.72 12.36 -7.51
CA ILE A 8 -0.91 13.57 -7.48
C ILE A 8 -1.86 14.76 -7.50
N HIS A 9 -1.62 15.70 -6.58
CA HIS A 9 -2.32 16.98 -6.53
C HIS A 9 -1.29 18.09 -6.37
N GLN A 10 -1.26 19.06 -7.30
CA GLN A 10 -0.33 20.20 -7.26
C GLN A 10 1.14 19.80 -7.09
N ASN A 11 1.60 18.78 -7.82
CA ASN A 11 2.94 18.21 -7.65
C ASN A 11 3.22 17.71 -6.23
N VAL A 12 2.23 17.16 -5.54
CA VAL A 12 2.41 16.46 -4.26
C VAL A 12 1.81 15.06 -4.37
N PRO A 13 2.59 13.99 -4.18
CA PRO A 13 2.07 12.64 -4.17
C PRO A 13 1.23 12.43 -2.91
N CYS A 14 0.04 11.92 -3.11
CA CYS A 14 -0.88 11.56 -2.05
C CYS A 14 -1.07 10.05 -2.07
N LEU A 15 -0.73 9.40 -0.96
CA LEU A 15 -0.94 7.98 -0.75
C LEU A 15 -2.06 7.79 0.25
N ILE A 16 -2.98 6.89 -0.10
CA ILE A 16 -4.18 6.60 0.68
C ILE A 16 -4.22 5.09 0.88
N GLY A 17 -4.40 4.66 2.12
CA GLY A 17 -4.63 3.27 2.47
C GLY A 17 -5.73 3.22 3.50
N ASP A 18 -6.70 2.34 3.30
CA ASP A 18 -7.68 2.08 4.36
C ASP A 18 -7.01 1.29 5.49
N ILE A 19 -7.59 1.33 6.69
CA ILE A 19 -7.01 0.61 7.83
C ILE A 19 -7.56 -0.80 8.00
N LEU A 20 -8.61 -1.18 7.29
CA LEU A 20 -9.36 -2.39 7.58
C LEU A 20 -8.73 -3.62 6.94
N PHE A 21 -8.58 -4.69 7.72
CA PHE A 21 -8.30 -6.03 7.20
C PHE A 21 -9.54 -6.90 7.36
N THR A 22 -9.78 -7.77 6.40
CA THR A 22 -10.87 -8.74 6.46
C THR A 22 -10.33 -10.15 6.29
N SER A 23 -11.08 -11.14 6.77
CA SER A 23 -10.81 -12.56 6.56
C SER A 23 -12.12 -13.30 6.35
N GLU A 24 -12.07 -14.41 5.61
CA GLU A 24 -13.18 -15.37 5.55
C GLU A 24 -13.33 -16.17 6.86
N VAL A 25 -12.26 -16.25 7.66
CA VAL A 25 -12.28 -16.88 8.98
C VAL A 25 -12.86 -15.89 9.99
N ASP A 26 -13.90 -16.32 10.70
CA ASP A 26 -14.59 -15.50 11.70
C ASP A 26 -13.72 -15.33 12.95
N TYR A 27 -13.18 -14.12 13.15
CA TYR A 27 -12.53 -13.72 14.39
C TYR A 27 -13.44 -12.71 15.10
N SER A 28 -13.81 -13.00 16.34
CA SER A 28 -15.09 -12.56 16.90
C SER A 28 -15.17 -11.15 17.49
N ASP A 29 -14.11 -10.32 17.52
CA ASP A 29 -14.16 -9.08 18.31
C ASP A 29 -13.40 -7.89 17.70
N ILE A 30 -13.81 -7.42 16.52
CA ILE A 30 -13.42 -6.07 16.07
C ILE A 30 -14.31 -5.01 16.72
N HIS A 31 -13.70 -4.06 17.43
CA HIS A 31 -14.40 -2.88 17.92
C HIS A 31 -14.43 -1.80 16.84
N ILE A 32 -15.62 -1.57 16.27
CA ILE A 32 -15.80 -0.54 15.24
C ILE A 32 -15.65 0.85 15.89
N PRO A 33 -14.70 1.69 15.43
CA PRO A 33 -14.32 2.92 16.14
C PRO A 33 -15.39 4.02 16.11
N THR A 34 -16.42 3.91 15.27
CA THR A 34 -17.51 4.90 15.19
C THR A 34 -18.85 4.23 14.90
N SER A 35 -19.85 4.44 15.76
CA SER A 35 -21.23 3.97 15.55
C SER A 35 -22.14 5.09 15.04
N LEU A 36 -22.12 5.36 13.73
CA LEU A 36 -23.19 6.18 13.10
C LEU A 36 -24.42 5.34 12.69
N GLY A 37 -24.40 4.03 12.95
CA GLY A 37 -25.51 3.11 12.73
C GLY A 37 -25.15 1.71 13.19
N ASN A 38 -26.15 0.88 13.48
CA ASN A 38 -25.93 -0.53 13.75
C ASN A 38 -25.58 -1.25 12.43
N VAL A 39 -24.30 -1.30 12.10
CA VAL A 39 -23.78 -1.97 10.90
C VAL A 39 -23.67 -3.50 11.07
N GLN A 40 -23.90 -4.01 12.28
CA GLN A 40 -23.77 -5.43 12.61
C GLN A 40 -24.59 -6.36 11.70
N PRO A 41 -25.85 -6.04 11.32
CA PRO A 41 -26.62 -6.88 10.42
C PRO A 41 -25.96 -7.05 9.05
N PHE A 42 -25.30 -6.01 8.54
CA PHE A 42 -24.60 -6.05 7.26
C PHE A 42 -23.30 -6.84 7.36
N ILE A 43 -22.54 -6.68 8.45
CA ILE A 43 -21.29 -7.41 8.67
C ILE A 43 -21.51 -8.91 8.69
N ASN A 44 -22.60 -9.37 9.31
CA ASN A 44 -22.94 -10.79 9.37
C ASN A 44 -23.26 -11.41 8.00
N THR A 45 -23.55 -10.59 6.98
CA THR A 45 -23.83 -11.05 5.61
C THR A 45 -22.61 -11.06 4.70
N LEU A 46 -21.47 -10.51 5.14
CA LEU A 46 -20.25 -10.45 4.34
C LEU A 46 -19.55 -11.83 4.33
N THR A 47 -19.05 -12.24 3.16
CA THR A 47 -18.19 -13.42 3.03
C THR A 47 -16.87 -13.24 3.78
N ALA A 48 -16.24 -12.07 3.63
CA ALA A 48 -15.05 -11.68 4.37
C ALA A 48 -15.41 -10.60 5.40
N LYS A 49 -15.17 -10.90 6.67
CA LYS A 49 -15.54 -10.03 7.79
C LYS A 49 -14.35 -9.19 8.24
N PRO A 50 -14.57 -7.96 8.73
CA PRO A 50 -13.57 -7.20 9.47
C PRO A 50 -12.90 -8.04 10.57
N VAL A 51 -11.57 -8.12 10.57
CA VAL A 51 -10.83 -8.86 11.62
C VAL A 51 -9.87 -7.98 12.41
N GLU A 52 -9.14 -7.06 11.76
CA GLU A 52 -8.17 -6.19 12.44
C GLU A 52 -8.05 -4.82 11.74
N TYR A 53 -7.46 -3.85 12.46
CA TYR A 53 -7.06 -2.56 11.91
C TYR A 53 -5.54 -2.47 11.81
N TRP A 54 -5.03 -2.17 10.62
CA TRP A 54 -3.61 -2.10 10.36
C TRP A 54 -3.25 -0.95 9.44
N GLN A 55 -2.09 -0.38 9.71
CA GLN A 55 -1.47 0.63 8.86
C GLN A 55 -1.04 -0.01 7.53
N LYS A 56 -1.39 0.65 6.41
CA LYS A 56 -1.01 0.22 5.06
C LYS A 56 -0.05 1.19 4.37
N LEU A 57 0.28 2.30 5.03
CA LEU A 57 1.14 3.35 4.51
C LEU A 57 2.39 3.43 5.37
N TYR A 58 3.58 3.28 4.79
CA TYR A 58 4.83 3.22 5.53
C TYR A 58 5.85 4.20 4.95
N ILE A 59 6.24 5.19 5.76
CA ILE A 59 7.42 6.01 5.46
C ILE A 59 8.65 5.18 5.88
N LEU A 60 9.44 4.76 4.90
CA LEU A 60 10.62 3.92 5.12
C LEU A 60 11.90 4.75 5.26
N LYS A 61 11.91 5.93 4.61
CA LYS A 61 12.94 6.97 4.71
C LYS A 61 12.27 8.32 4.45
N ASP A 62 12.91 9.42 4.81
CA ASP A 62 12.38 10.78 4.60
C ASP A 62 11.94 11.06 3.16
N ASN A 63 12.52 10.37 2.19
CA ASN A 63 12.17 10.50 0.77
C ASN A 63 11.54 9.25 0.15
N LEU A 64 11.17 8.22 0.93
CA LEU A 64 10.59 6.97 0.43
C LEU A 64 9.36 6.55 1.25
N CYS A 65 8.22 6.42 0.58
CA CYS A 65 7.00 5.88 1.14
C CYS A 65 6.53 4.65 0.36
N VAL A 66 5.91 3.71 1.06
CA VAL A 66 5.32 2.50 0.47
C VAL A 66 3.89 2.32 1.00
N SER A 67 2.94 2.13 0.08
CA SER A 67 1.59 1.67 0.39
C SER A 67 1.47 0.19 0.04
N VAL A 68 0.80 -0.59 0.88
CA VAL A 68 0.73 -2.04 0.74
C VAL A 68 -0.69 -2.58 0.92
N ALA A 69 -1.06 -3.54 0.11
CA ALA A 69 -2.33 -4.25 0.16
C ALA A 69 -2.06 -5.74 -0.06
N GLY A 70 -2.73 -6.64 0.65
CA GLY A 70 -2.50 -8.08 0.53
C GLY A 70 -2.36 -8.83 1.84
N ASN A 71 -1.64 -9.94 1.78
CA ASN A 71 -1.41 -10.80 2.93
C ASN A 71 -0.56 -10.10 4.00
N PHE A 72 -1.07 -10.09 5.23
CA PHE A 72 -0.43 -9.38 6.35
C PHE A 72 0.99 -9.88 6.67
N SER A 73 1.20 -11.20 6.65
CA SER A 73 2.50 -11.79 6.99
C SER A 73 3.57 -11.41 5.95
N GLU A 74 3.21 -11.46 4.68
CA GLU A 74 4.06 -11.05 3.56
C GLU A 74 4.45 -9.58 3.66
N ILE A 75 3.46 -8.71 3.87
CA ILE A 75 3.65 -7.28 4.04
C ILE A 75 4.61 -6.98 5.20
N ARG A 76 4.40 -7.64 6.34
CA ARG A 76 5.23 -7.42 7.53
C ARG A 76 6.69 -7.78 7.27
N GLU A 77 6.94 -8.90 6.60
CA GLU A 77 8.28 -9.33 6.24
C GLU A 77 8.94 -8.37 5.24
N PHE A 78 8.21 -7.99 4.19
CA PHE A 78 8.66 -7.03 3.19
C PHE A 78 9.06 -5.68 3.82
N ILE A 79 8.19 -5.09 4.65
CA ILE A 79 8.48 -3.80 5.30
C ILE A 79 9.68 -3.90 6.24
N LYS A 80 9.85 -5.03 6.95
CA LYS A 80 11.01 -5.25 7.81
C LYS A 80 12.31 -5.28 6.99
N GLU A 81 12.33 -6.03 5.90
CA GLU A 81 13.49 -6.17 5.03
C GLU A 81 13.84 -4.83 4.36
N MET A 82 12.85 -4.13 3.82
CA MET A 82 13.06 -2.83 3.18
C MET A 82 13.60 -1.78 4.16
N ARG A 83 13.14 -1.77 5.42
CA ARG A 83 13.70 -0.87 6.44
C ARG A 83 15.17 -1.16 6.72
N ILE A 84 15.56 -2.43 6.79
CA ILE A 84 16.95 -2.84 6.94
C ILE A 84 17.75 -2.32 5.75
N GLN A 85 17.28 -2.54 4.53
CA GLN A 85 17.97 -2.09 3.33
C GLN A 85 18.07 -0.55 3.25
N CYS A 86 17.01 0.18 3.62
CA CYS A 86 17.02 1.64 3.67
C CYS A 86 17.99 2.20 4.71
N SER A 87 18.31 1.43 5.76
CA SER A 87 19.24 1.87 6.81
C SER A 87 20.68 2.02 6.32
N TYR A 88 21.05 1.36 5.21
CA TYR A 88 22.37 1.47 4.60
C TYR A 88 22.61 2.75 3.80
N TYR A 89 21.56 3.56 3.58
CA TYR A 89 21.62 4.75 2.74
C TYR A 89 21.14 5.98 3.51
N ASP A 90 21.82 7.11 3.35
CA ASP A 90 21.36 8.39 3.90
C ASP A 90 20.11 8.90 3.17
N LYS A 91 20.10 8.75 1.84
CA LYS A 91 18.98 9.08 0.95
C LYS A 91 18.81 7.98 -0.09
N ILE A 92 17.56 7.63 -0.39
CA ILE A 92 17.27 6.62 -1.42
C ILE A 92 17.28 7.27 -2.80
N THR A 93 17.97 6.67 -3.76
CA THR A 93 17.94 7.05 -5.18
C THR A 93 17.12 6.03 -5.99
N PRO A 94 16.69 6.36 -7.21
CA PRO A 94 16.00 5.40 -8.09
C PRO A 94 16.80 4.12 -8.35
N GLU A 95 18.13 4.21 -8.47
CA GLU A 95 19.02 3.08 -8.71
C GLU A 95 19.07 2.15 -7.50
N ASN A 96 19.23 2.73 -6.30
CA ASN A 96 19.25 1.98 -5.05
C ASN A 96 17.90 1.31 -4.81
N LEU A 97 16.79 2.04 -5.02
CA LEU A 97 15.44 1.49 -4.90
C LEU A 97 15.22 0.33 -5.87
N SER A 98 15.62 0.49 -7.13
CA SER A 98 15.51 -0.57 -8.13
C SER A 98 16.32 -1.80 -7.73
N SER A 99 17.55 -1.59 -7.23
CA SER A 99 18.40 -2.67 -6.74
C SER A 99 17.76 -3.40 -5.55
N MET A 100 17.25 -2.67 -4.58
CA MET A 100 16.57 -3.23 -3.40
C MET A 100 15.38 -4.11 -3.79
N LEU A 101 14.52 -3.60 -4.69
CA LEU A 101 13.33 -4.31 -5.16
C LEU A 101 13.68 -5.54 -6.02
N ASN A 102 14.76 -5.47 -6.81
CA ASN A 102 15.22 -6.60 -7.62
C ASN A 102 15.89 -7.69 -6.79
N ASN A 103 16.54 -7.32 -5.69
CA ASN A 103 17.20 -8.27 -4.78
C ASN A 103 16.22 -8.89 -3.78
N TYR A 104 15.06 -8.29 -3.57
CA TYR A 104 14.02 -8.86 -2.71
C TYR A 104 13.47 -10.15 -3.32
N ASN A 105 13.30 -11.19 -2.51
CA ASN A 105 12.73 -12.44 -2.97
C ASN A 105 11.21 -12.27 -3.20
N LYS A 106 10.85 -11.95 -4.45
CA LYS A 106 9.46 -11.73 -4.88
C LYS A 106 8.54 -12.93 -4.64
N THR A 107 9.07 -14.15 -4.47
CA THR A 107 8.23 -15.32 -4.15
C THR A 107 7.59 -15.23 -2.77
N ASN A 108 8.10 -14.36 -1.88
CA ASN A 108 7.53 -14.12 -0.56
C ASN A 108 6.31 -13.18 -0.62
N LEU A 109 5.98 -12.65 -1.81
CA LEU A 109 4.78 -11.86 -2.06
C LEU A 109 3.91 -12.67 -3.01
N SER A 110 2.93 -13.42 -2.51
CA SER A 110 2.06 -14.26 -3.32
C SER A 110 0.67 -13.66 -3.52
N GLU A 111 0.28 -12.68 -2.70
CA GLU A 111 -1.04 -12.05 -2.80
C GLU A 111 -0.98 -10.56 -2.41
N SER A 112 0.07 -9.86 -2.87
CA SER A 112 0.39 -8.51 -2.41
C SER A 112 0.59 -7.51 -3.54
N ALA A 113 0.03 -6.31 -3.36
CA ALA A 113 0.23 -5.14 -4.20
C ALA A 113 0.93 -4.04 -3.41
N LEU A 114 1.87 -3.35 -4.06
CA LEU A 114 2.67 -2.28 -3.47
C LEU A 114 2.62 -1.04 -4.36
N LEU A 115 2.45 0.14 -3.76
CA LEU A 115 2.70 1.43 -4.39
C LEU A 115 3.92 2.05 -3.71
N VAL A 116 4.99 2.26 -4.45
CA VAL A 116 6.23 2.84 -3.94
C VAL A 116 6.37 4.24 -4.50
N THR A 117 6.48 5.23 -3.62
CA THR A 117 6.70 6.63 -4.00
C THR A 117 8.03 7.11 -3.43
N LEU A 118 8.91 7.52 -4.33
CA LEU A 118 10.21 8.09 -4.02
C LEU A 118 10.20 9.58 -4.40
N VAL A 119 10.55 10.44 -3.46
CA VAL A 119 10.81 11.86 -3.70
C VAL A 119 12.26 12.02 -4.14
N VAL A 120 12.45 12.60 -5.32
CA VAL A 120 13.77 12.87 -5.90
C VAL A 120 13.94 14.38 -6.07
N ASP A 121 15.17 14.86 -5.87
CA ASP A 121 15.49 16.26 -6.12
C ASP A 121 15.66 16.41 -7.63
N GLY A 122 14.88 17.29 -8.26
CA GLY A 122 15.06 17.69 -9.65
C GLY A 122 15.79 19.02 -9.77
N ASP A 123 16.29 19.32 -10.98
CA ASP A 123 17.12 20.50 -11.26
C ASP A 123 16.46 21.84 -10.92
N ASN A 124 15.13 21.93 -10.79
CA ASN A 124 14.40 23.15 -10.41
C ASN A 124 13.13 22.93 -9.53
N SER A 125 12.81 21.69 -9.17
CA SER A 125 11.67 21.36 -8.29
C SER A 125 11.81 19.92 -7.76
N GLN A 126 11.14 19.61 -6.65
CA GLN A 126 10.96 18.20 -6.27
C GLN A 126 10.21 17.48 -7.39
N SER A 127 10.72 16.31 -7.78
CA SER A 127 10.05 15.39 -8.68
C SER A 127 9.80 14.07 -7.96
N PHE A 128 8.88 13.28 -8.50
CA PHE A 128 8.48 12.02 -7.88
C PHE A 128 8.71 10.88 -8.83
N TYR A 129 9.33 9.85 -8.31
CA TYR A 129 9.46 8.56 -8.96
C TYR A 129 8.49 7.60 -8.30
N THR A 130 7.55 7.07 -9.08
CA THR A 130 6.52 6.15 -8.59
C THR A 130 6.69 4.80 -9.26
N LEU A 131 6.60 3.74 -8.46
CA LEU A 131 6.53 2.35 -8.94
C LEU A 131 5.28 1.67 -8.39
N ASN A 132 4.50 1.08 -9.29
CA ASN A 132 3.37 0.25 -8.95
C ASN A 132 3.80 -1.20 -9.15
N LEU A 133 3.91 -1.95 -8.05
CA LEU A 133 4.40 -3.32 -8.06
C LEU A 133 3.31 -4.27 -7.62
N GLN A 134 3.33 -5.46 -8.18
CA GLN A 134 2.24 -6.40 -8.05
C GLN A 134 2.77 -7.82 -8.02
N PHE A 135 2.26 -8.62 -7.08
CA PHE A 135 2.76 -9.96 -6.87
C PHE A 135 1.63 -10.97 -6.60
N PRO A 136 1.65 -12.13 -7.30
CA PRO A 136 2.46 -12.40 -8.48
C PRO A 136 2.13 -11.41 -9.62
N GLU A 137 3.08 -11.20 -10.52
CA GLU A 137 2.92 -10.22 -11.61
C GLU A 137 1.72 -10.58 -12.51
N GLY A 138 0.84 -9.62 -12.79
CA GLY A 138 -0.26 -9.77 -13.77
C GLY A 138 -1.64 -10.19 -13.24
N GLU A 139 -1.76 -10.65 -11.99
CA GLU A 139 -3.04 -11.08 -11.39
C GLU A 139 -3.98 -9.99 -10.81
N ILE A 140 -3.47 -8.81 -10.43
CA ILE A 140 -4.22 -7.73 -9.78
C ILE A 140 -4.43 -6.60 -10.80
N VAL A 141 -5.68 -6.17 -10.94
CA VAL A 141 -6.03 -5.09 -11.86
C VAL A 141 -5.95 -3.74 -11.16
N TRP A 142 -4.89 -2.98 -11.45
CA TRP A 142 -4.83 -1.57 -11.08
C TRP A 142 -5.96 -0.79 -11.76
N LYS A 143 -6.80 -0.13 -10.96
CA LYS A 143 -7.83 0.78 -11.45
C LYS A 143 -7.23 2.17 -11.59
N LYS A 144 -7.41 2.76 -12.77
CA LYS A 144 -6.98 4.12 -13.09
C LYS A 144 -8.21 4.98 -13.37
N SER A 145 -8.23 6.17 -12.79
CA SER A 145 -9.25 7.19 -13.05
C SER A 145 -8.62 8.57 -12.95
N SER A 146 -9.20 9.57 -13.62
CA SER A 146 -8.78 10.96 -13.52
C SER A 146 -9.95 11.86 -13.12
N SER A 147 -9.63 13.04 -12.58
CA SER A 147 -10.62 14.08 -12.26
C SER A 147 -9.99 15.46 -12.44
N ASP A 148 -10.81 16.52 -12.41
CA ASP A 148 -10.29 17.88 -12.52
C ASP A 148 -9.46 18.32 -11.30
N ILE A 149 -9.67 17.66 -10.16
CA ILE A 149 -8.97 17.97 -8.88
C ILE A 149 -7.70 17.13 -8.73
N PHE A 150 -7.78 15.86 -9.11
CA PHE A 150 -6.72 14.87 -8.99
C PHE A 150 -6.32 14.39 -10.37
N GLU A 151 -5.03 14.51 -10.71
CA GLU A 151 -4.49 14.19 -12.05
C GLU A 151 -4.84 12.73 -12.46
N GLU A 152 -4.04 11.77 -12.02
CA GLU A 152 -4.32 10.34 -12.13
C GLU A 152 -4.48 9.78 -10.72
N ILE A 153 -5.53 8.98 -10.52
CA ILE A 153 -5.76 8.16 -9.33
C ILE A 153 -5.52 6.72 -9.75
N ILE A 154 -4.55 6.09 -9.12
CA ILE A 154 -4.22 4.67 -9.27
C ILE A 154 -4.64 3.98 -7.99
N SER A 155 -5.44 2.92 -8.08
CA SER A 155 -5.93 2.20 -6.91
C SER A 155 -5.96 0.70 -7.12
N CYS A 156 -5.82 -0.03 -6.03
CA CYS A 156 -5.94 -1.47 -5.99
C CYS A 156 -6.74 -1.86 -4.75
N GLY A 157 -7.61 -2.85 -4.91
CA GLY A 157 -8.18 -3.61 -3.82
C GLY A 157 -7.71 -5.06 -3.91
N THR A 158 -7.02 -5.58 -2.90
CA THR A 158 -6.70 -7.02 -2.82
C THR A 158 -7.67 -7.69 -1.86
N GLY A 159 -8.35 -8.73 -2.31
CA GLY A 159 -9.13 -9.62 -1.45
C GLY A 159 -8.24 -10.77 -0.99
N ALA A 160 -7.72 -10.69 0.23
CA ALA A 160 -7.52 -11.87 1.06
C ALA A 160 -8.75 -12.05 1.95
#